data_AF-A0A8F0F7P3-F1
#
_entry.id   AF-A0A8F0F7P3-F1
#
_cell.length_a   1.000
_cell.length_b   1.000
_cell.length_c   1.000
_cell.angle_alpha   90.00
_cell.angle_beta   90.00
_cell.angle_gamma   90.00
#
_symmetry.space_group_name_H-M   'P 1'
#
loop_
_entity.id
_entity.type
_entity.pdbx_description
1 polymer ?
#
loop_
_entity_poly.entity_id
_entity_poly.type
_entity_poly.pdbx_seq_one_letter_code
_entity_poly.pdbx_strand_id
1 'polypeptide(L)'
;MNHAIFLVKLITNPVHLSYNAHHTIELGVQFAGATHKNFKNELTLILWGYHRDDFLKYYKIQDYLVVEGILTVKDYKTDETKLKIIAKRIYPFLLY
;
A
#
# COMPACT_ATOMS: atom_id res chain seq x y z
N MET A 1 -11.16 13.65 -8.64
CA MET A 1 -10.23 13.78 -7.50
C MET A 1 -9.91 12.36 -7.04
N ASN A 2 -8.68 11.86 -7.19
CA ASN A 2 -8.35 10.42 -7.08
C ASN A 2 -8.13 9.99 -5.63
N HIS A 3 -9.06 10.31 -4.75
CA HIS A 3 -9.05 9.90 -3.35
C HIS A 3 -9.69 8.52 -3.21
N ALA A 4 -9.08 7.66 -2.39
CA ALA A 4 -9.60 6.33 -2.12
C ALA A 4 -9.28 5.90 -0.69
N ILE A 5 -10.16 5.07 -0.13
CA ILE A 5 -9.99 4.42 1.16
C ILE A 5 -10.06 2.91 0.93
N PHE A 6 -9.07 2.17 1.42
CA PHE A 6 -9.01 0.71 1.33
C PHE A 6 -8.77 0.09 2.70
N LEU A 7 -9.48 -1.00 2.99
CA LEU A 7 -9.05 -1.97 3.99
C LEU A 7 -8.11 -2.97 3.31
N VAL A 8 -6.87 -3.05 3.80
CA VAL A 8 -5.83 -3.89 3.20
C VAL A 8 -5.13 -4.76 4.23
N LYS A 9 -4.63 -5.90 3.77
CA LYS A 9 -3.75 -6.81 4.50
C LYS A 9 -2.32 -6.64 4.00
N LEU A 10 -1.35 -6.58 4.91
CA LEU A 10 0.06 -6.57 4.55
C LEU A 10 0.53 -7.95 4.10
N ILE A 11 1.09 -8.07 2.90
CA ILE A 11 1.50 -9.36 2.32
C ILE A 11 2.99 -9.46 2.00
N THR A 12 3.69 -8.34 1.84
CA THR A 12 5.15 -8.34 1.65
C THR A 12 5.86 -7.49 2.70
N ASN A 13 7.15 -7.76 2.91
CA ASN A 13 8.01 -6.89 3.70
C ASN A 13 8.15 -5.51 3.03
N PRO A 14 8.31 -4.44 3.82
CA PRO A 14 8.65 -3.11 3.32
C PRO A 14 9.98 -3.10 2.57
N VAL A 15 9.98 -2.51 1.37
CA VAL A 15 11.18 -2.20 0.60
C VAL A 15 11.50 -0.72 0.79
N HIS A 16 12.69 -0.44 1.30
CA HIS A 16 13.15 0.93 1.50
C HIS A 16 13.64 1.52 0.19
N LEU A 17 13.08 2.66 -0.20
CA LEU A 17 13.55 3.45 -1.33
C LEU A 17 14.08 4.80 -0.85
N SER A 18 15.18 5.22 -1.43
CA SER A 18 15.78 6.54 -1.17
C SER A 18 15.79 7.32 -2.48
N TYR A 19 15.11 8.47 -2.48
CA TYR A 19 15.10 9.44 -3.56
C TYR A 19 15.73 10.74 -3.05
N ASN A 20 16.99 10.97 -3.41
CA ASN A 20 17.79 12.08 -2.87
C ASN A 20 17.77 12.06 -1.33
N ALA A 21 17.28 13.13 -0.70
CA ALA A 21 17.16 13.24 0.76
C ALA A 21 15.85 12.65 1.33
N HIS A 22 14.92 12.21 0.47
CA HIS A 22 13.63 11.68 0.90
C HIS A 22 13.66 10.16 0.94
N HIS A 23 13.25 9.62 2.08
CA HIS A 23 13.10 8.19 2.26
C HIS A 23 11.62 7.81 2.19
N THR A 24 11.33 6.69 1.55
CA THR A 24 9.99 6.13 1.41
C THR A 24 10.06 4.62 1.54
N ILE A 25 8.92 3.98 1.81
CA ILE A 25 8.79 2.53 1.75
C ILE A 25 7.70 2.15 0.76
N GLU A 26 7.96 1.08 0.02
CA GLU A 26 6.98 0.41 -0.83
C GLU A 26 6.70 -0.98 -0.27
N LEU A 27 5.43 -1.39 -0.26
CA LEU A 27 5.04 -2.74 0.11
C LEU A 27 3.79 -3.19 -0.65
N GLY A 28 3.72 -4.49 -0.90
CA GLY A 28 2.53 -5.15 -1.44
C GLY A 28 1.48 -5.31 -0.36
N VAL A 29 0.25 -4.93 -0.69
CA VAL A 29 -0.92 -5.14 0.15
C VAL A 29 -2.04 -5.78 -0.65
N GLN A 30 -2.85 -6.58 0.02
CA GLN A 30 -4.02 -7.22 -0.56
C GLN A 30 -5.28 -6.55 -0.04
N PHE A 31 -6.21 -6.18 -0.91
CA PHE A 31 -7.53 -5.68 -0.51
C PHE A 31 -8.60 -6.76 -0.67
N ALA A 32 -9.69 -6.63 0.07
CA ALA A 32 -10.85 -7.51 -0.11
C ALA A 32 -11.52 -7.18 -1.46
N GLY A 33 -11.36 -8.07 -2.44
CA GLY A 33 -12.03 -7.98 -3.74
C GLY A 33 -12.84 -9.25 -4.01
N ALA A 34 -13.82 -9.16 -4.91
CA ALA A 34 -14.63 -10.31 -5.30
C ALA A 34 -13.73 -11.44 -5.84
N THR A 35 -13.97 -12.66 -5.35
CA THR A 35 -13.24 -13.87 -5.75
C THR A 35 -13.63 -14.29 -7.16
N HIS A 36 -13.23 -13.52 -8.17
CA HIS A 36 -13.21 -13.98 -9.56
C HIS A 36 -11.83 -14.55 -9.85
N LYS A 37 -11.78 -15.75 -10.45
CA LYS A 37 -10.59 -16.61 -10.59
C LYS A 37 -9.34 -15.96 -11.24
N ASN A 38 -9.46 -14.75 -11.80
CA ASN A 38 -8.39 -14.07 -12.52
C ASN A 38 -8.08 -12.65 -12.01
N PHE A 39 -8.67 -12.19 -10.89
CA PHE A 39 -8.41 -10.83 -10.39
C PHE A 39 -7.34 -10.84 -9.29
N LYS A 40 -6.20 -10.19 -9.56
CA LYS A 40 -5.18 -9.92 -8.53
C LYS A 40 -5.64 -8.74 -7.68
N ASN A 41 -6.15 -9.04 -6.49
CA ASN A 41 -6.55 -8.02 -5.50
C ASN A 41 -5.33 -7.42 -4.76
N GLU A 42 -4.23 -7.20 -5.48
CA GLU A 42 -2.97 -6.70 -4.93
C GLU A 42 -2.71 -5.29 -5.44
N LEU A 43 -2.17 -4.45 -4.56
CA LEU A 43 -1.73 -3.10 -4.89
C LEU A 43 -0.43 -2.77 -4.16
N THR A 44 0.32 -1.82 -4.69
CA THR A 44 1.51 -1.29 -4.01
C THR A 44 1.11 -0.12 -3.12
N LEU A 45 1.37 -0.22 -1.82
CA LEU A 45 1.28 0.87 -0.87
C LEU A 45 2.61 1.64 -0.85
N ILE A 46 2.55 2.96 -1.00
CA ILE A 46 3.69 3.86 -0.87
C ILE A 46 3.48 4.75 0.37
N LEU A 47 4.49 4.78 1.24
CA LEU A 47 4.49 5.54 2.49
C LEU A 47 5.67 6.51 2.55
N TRP A 48 5.35 7.81 2.58
CA TRP A 48 6.33 8.89 2.65
C TRP A 48 6.44 9.48 4.06
N GLY A 49 7.63 9.99 4.37
CA GLY A 49 7.86 10.86 5.53
C GLY A 49 7.75 10.15 6.88
N TYR A 50 7.38 10.91 7.91
CA TYR A 50 7.44 10.49 9.32
C TYR A 50 6.59 9.26 9.65
N HIS A 51 5.48 9.04 8.94
CA HIS A 51 4.60 7.88 9.15
C HIS A 51 5.31 6.54 8.83
N ARG A 52 6.41 6.57 8.08
CA ARG A 52 7.23 5.39 7.79
C ARG A 52 7.79 4.76 9.06
N ASP A 53 8.33 5.55 9.98
CA ASP A 53 9.09 5.02 11.12
C ASP A 53 8.15 4.36 12.14
N ASP A 54 7.01 4.99 12.40
CA ASP A 54 5.93 4.37 13.20
C ASP A 54 5.39 3.12 12.51
N PHE A 55 5.20 3.18 11.18
CA PHE A 55 4.72 2.03 10.43
C PHE A 55 5.65 0.81 10.57
N LEU A 56 6.95 1.01 10.40
CA LEU A 56 7.96 -0.04 10.53
C LEU A 56 8.06 -0.61 11.95
N LYS A 57 7.74 0.19 12.96
CA LYS A 57 7.79 -0.21 14.37
C LYS A 57 6.58 -1.05 14.78
N TYR A 58 5.38 -0.69 14.32
CA TYR A 58 4.13 -1.23 14.85
C TYR A 58 3.44 -2.25 13.95
N TYR A 59 3.69 -2.23 12.64
CA TYR A 59 2.96 -3.08 11.69
C TYR A 59 3.84 -4.22 11.18
N LYS A 60 3.25 -5.41 11.06
CA LYS A 60 3.87 -6.64 10.57
C LYS A 60 3.10 -7.20 9.37
N ILE A 61 3.73 -8.11 8.64
CA ILE A 61 3.03 -8.89 7.62
C ILE A 61 1.82 -9.58 8.28
N GLN A 62 0.72 -9.65 7.52
CA GLN A 62 -0.60 -10.14 7.91
C GLN A 62 -1.45 -9.19 8.73
N ASP A 63 -0.92 -8.07 9.21
CA ASP A 63 -1.74 -7.03 9.83
C ASP A 63 -2.73 -6.43 8.83
N TYR A 64 -3.86 -6.00 9.36
CA TYR A 64 -4.89 -5.31 8.60
C TYR A 64 -4.93 -3.85 8.99
N LEU A 65 -5.02 -2.99 7.98
CA LEU A 65 -5.01 -1.55 8.16
C LEU A 65 -5.90 -0.86 7.14
N VAL A 66 -6.41 0.30 7.52
CA VAL A 66 -7.16 1.18 6.63
C VAL A 66 -6.20 2.21 6.07
N VAL A 67 -6.08 2.26 4.75
CA VAL A 67 -5.30 3.28 4.03
C VAL A 67 -6.25 4.28 3.44
N GLU A 68 -6.06 5.55 3.77
CA GLU A 68 -6.63 6.68 3.06
C GLU A 68 -5.54 7.30 2.18
N GLY A 69 -5.79 7.47 0.89
CA GLY A 69 -4.73 7.90 -0.01
C GLY A 69 -5.18 8.31 -1.40
N ILE A 70 -4.19 8.41 -2.29
CA ILE A 70 -4.38 8.70 -3.70
C ILE A 70 -4.11 7.44 -4.50
N LEU A 71 -5.11 6.98 -5.27
CA LEU A 71 -4.95 5.86 -6.19
C LEU A 71 -4.28 6.34 -7.49
N THR A 72 -3.22 5.65 -7.89
CA THR A 72 -2.44 5.93 -9.09
C THR A 72 -2.18 4.64 -9.86
N VAL A 73 -2.03 4.76 -11.18
CA VAL A 73 -1.69 3.65 -12.07
C VAL A 73 -0.32 3.94 -12.66
N LYS A 74 0.63 3.00 -12.53
CA LYS A 74 1.92 3.12 -13.20
C LYS A 74 1.85 2.33 -14.52
N ASP A 75 1.98 3.08 -15.61
CA ASP A 75 1.98 2.65 -17.02
C ASP A 75 0.67 2.06 -17.58
N TYR A 76 0.18 2.69 -18.65
CA TYR A 76 -0.91 2.21 -19.50
C TYR A 76 -0.41 1.35 -20.68
N LYS A 77 0.93 1.23 -20.84
CA LYS A 77 1.57 0.66 -22.04
C LYS A 77 1.92 -0.83 -21.95
N THR A 78 1.82 -1.44 -20.76
CA THR A 78 2.11 -2.86 -20.53
C THR A 78 0.89 -3.55 -19.94
N ASP A 79 0.63 -4.79 -20.37
CA ASP A 79 -0.49 -5.63 -19.94
C ASP A 79 -0.55 -5.89 -18.41
N GLU A 80 0.47 -5.48 -17.67
CA GLU A 80 0.49 -5.46 -16.20
C GLU A 80 0.21 -4.05 -15.67
N THR A 81 -1.05 -3.63 -15.67
CA THR A 81 -1.48 -2.41 -14.99
C THR A 81 -1.18 -2.52 -13.48
N LYS A 82 -0.14 -1.80 -13.01
CA LYS A 82 0.25 -1.81 -11.59
C LYS A 82 -0.45 -0.68 -10.84
N LEU A 83 -1.42 -1.06 -10.01
CA LEU A 83 -2.13 -0.15 -9.11
C LEU A 83 -1.25 0.19 -7.90
N LYS A 84 -1.13 1.48 -7.62
CA LYS A 84 -0.43 2.00 -6.44
C LYS A 84 -1.35 2.93 -5.65
N ILE A 85 -1.27 2.87 -4.33
CA ILE A 85 -1.86 3.87 -3.44
C ILE A 85 -0.74 4.63 -2.72
N ILE A 86 -0.79 5.95 -2.82
CA ILE A 86 0.07 6.83 -2.03
C ILE A 86 -0.70 7.18 -0.76
N ALA A 87 -0.22 6.69 0.38
CA ALA A 87 -0.89 6.89 1.66
C ALA A 87 -0.82 8.36 2.08
N LYS A 88 -1.96 8.89 2.50
CA LYS A 88 -2.08 10.15 3.25
C LYS A 88 -2.23 9.88 4.73
N ARG A 89 -3.02 8.86 5.09
CA ARG A 89 -3.26 8.44 6.46
C ARG A 89 -3.37 6.92 6.53
N ILE A 90 -2.89 6.35 7.62
CA ILE A 90 -3.03 4.93 7.94
C ILE A 90 -3.67 4.82 9.31
N TYR A 91 -4.66 3.94 9.41
CA TYR A 91 -5.34 3.63 10.66
C TYR A 91 -5.18 2.14 10.96
N PRO A 92 -4.81 1.76 12.20
CA PRO A 92 -4.78 0.38 12.60
C PRO A 92 -6.20 -0.20 12.58
N PHE A 93 -6.36 -1.43 12.09
CA PHE A 93 -7.65 -2.14 12.11
C PHE A 93 -7.58 -3.40 12.95
N LEU A 94 -6.69 -4.34 12.60
CA LEU A 94 -6.40 -5.54 13.39
C LEU A 94 -4.89 -5.78 13.34
N LEU A 95 -4.24 -5.59 14.49
CA LEU A 95 -2.80 -5.76 14.67
C LEU A 95 -2.54 -7.06 15.45
N TYR A 96 -1.60 -7.89 15.00
CA TYR A 96 -1.24 -9.18 15.60
C TYR A 96 0.18 -9.23 16.21
#